data_AF-A0AAV7I6G6-F1
#
_entry.id   AF-A0AAV7I6G6-F1
#
_cell.length_a   1.000
_cell.length_b   1.000
_cell.length_c   1.000
_cell.angle_alpha   90.00
_cell.angle_beta   90.00
_cell.angle_gamma   90.00
#
_symmetry.space_group_name_H-M   'P 1'
#
loop_
_entity.id
_entity.type
_entity.pdbx_description
1 polymer ?
#
loop_
_entity_poly.entity_id
_entity_poly.type
_entity_poly.pdbx_seq_one_letter_code
_entity_poly.pdbx_strand_id
1 'polypeptide(L)'
;MILSALIVLTAQFFSVQGNFVVLLKDIDCPLINEEFFTEPDTYIDDNNAIFFNTTIVKELLPTTQGYWGIIGASLGEYVVNTGIDIQMPLCDMINEPVILGPLLRVFGFREDNCPPKMGVYGSEGYTLSTATFPDDFPRNQYKSLFELTIEGKKLIIVNIFFEIQ
;
A
#
# COMPACT_ATOMS: atom_id res chain seq x y z
N MET A 1 29.45 -61.46 10.22
CA MET A 1 29.42 -60.04 10.63
C MET A 1 29.82 -59.20 9.43
N ILE A 2 28.84 -58.68 8.68
CA ILE A 2 29.08 -57.66 7.64
C ILE A 2 28.08 -56.56 7.95
N LEU A 3 28.61 -55.48 8.53
CA LEU A 3 27.88 -54.30 8.94
C LEU A 3 27.85 -53.37 7.71
N SER A 4 26.77 -53.40 6.93
CA SER A 4 26.61 -52.50 5.80
C SER A 4 25.92 -51.21 6.28
N ALA A 5 26.69 -50.12 6.32
CA ALA A 5 26.26 -48.82 6.78
C ALA A 5 25.21 -48.19 5.85
N LEU A 6 24.08 -47.79 6.44
CA LEU A 6 23.03 -47.01 5.79
C LEU A 6 23.45 -45.53 5.84
N ILE A 7 23.86 -44.96 4.70
CA ILE A 7 24.11 -43.52 4.58
C ILE A 7 22.75 -42.84 4.35
N VAL A 8 22.20 -42.25 5.40
CA VAL A 8 21.05 -41.35 5.30
C VAL A 8 21.56 -40.01 4.82
N LEU A 9 21.35 -39.71 3.52
CA LEU A 9 21.53 -38.38 2.97
C LEU A 9 20.39 -37.50 3.50
N THR A 10 20.56 -36.87 4.66
CA THR A 10 19.71 -35.75 5.06
C THR A 10 20.06 -34.57 4.18
N ALA A 11 19.33 -34.41 3.07
CA ALA A 11 19.30 -33.15 2.34
C ALA A 11 18.79 -32.07 3.30
N GLN A 12 19.71 -31.33 3.89
CA GLN A 12 19.39 -30.10 4.61
C GLN A 12 18.87 -29.13 3.56
N PHE A 13 17.55 -29.08 3.39
CA PHE A 13 16.89 -27.91 2.82
C PHE A 13 17.22 -26.77 3.77
N PHE A 14 18.30 -26.04 3.47
CA PHE A 14 18.46 -24.69 3.95
C PHE A 14 17.24 -23.94 3.42
N SER A 15 16.26 -23.73 4.29
CA SER A 15 15.26 -22.69 4.11
C SER A 15 16.05 -21.39 4.02
N VAL A 16 16.39 -20.99 2.80
CA VAL A 16 16.68 -19.60 2.50
C VAL A 16 15.38 -18.88 2.85
N GLN A 17 15.27 -18.40 4.09
CA GLN A 17 14.35 -17.32 4.43
C GLN A 17 14.82 -16.16 3.55
N GLY A 18 14.22 -16.06 2.36
CA GLY A 18 14.43 -14.93 1.49
C GLY A 18 13.85 -13.74 2.22
N ASN A 19 14.69 -12.93 2.85
CA ASN A 19 14.27 -11.60 3.26
C ASN A 19 14.06 -10.83 1.97
N PHE A 20 12.80 -10.68 1.54
CA PHE A 20 12.49 -9.84 0.38
C PHE A 20 12.54 -8.37 0.80
N VAL A 21 12.91 -7.49 -0.12
CA VAL A 21 12.99 -6.04 0.11
C VAL A 21 11.92 -5.36 -0.74
N VAL A 22 11.18 -4.41 -0.14
CA VAL A 22 10.22 -3.55 -0.86
C VAL A 22 10.94 -2.27 -1.27
N LEU A 23 11.07 -2.04 -2.58
CA LEU A 23 11.67 -0.83 -3.15
C LEU A 23 10.60 0.03 -3.82
N LEU A 24 10.29 1.17 -3.24
CA LEU A 24 9.44 2.19 -3.84
C LEU A 24 10.11 2.81 -5.05
N LYS A 25 9.34 3.02 -6.10
CA LYS A 25 9.81 3.54 -7.39
C LYS A 25 9.22 4.90 -7.70
N ASP A 26 7.92 5.05 -7.47
CA ASP A 26 7.21 6.27 -7.80
C ASP A 26 5.89 6.38 -7.03
N ILE A 27 5.37 7.60 -6.92
CA ILE A 27 4.04 7.92 -6.39
C ILE A 27 3.40 8.97 -7.30
N ASP A 28 2.16 8.72 -7.73
CA ASP A 28 1.41 9.68 -8.53
C ASP A 28 -0.04 9.81 -8.07
N CYS A 29 -0.67 10.92 -8.46
CA CYS A 29 -2.06 11.23 -8.16
C CYS A 29 -2.81 11.54 -9.46
N PRO A 30 -3.17 10.52 -10.28
CA PRO A 30 -3.70 10.73 -11.63
C PRO A 30 -5.10 11.36 -11.67
N LEU A 31 -5.81 11.37 -10.54
CA LEU A 31 -7.10 12.02 -10.41
C LEU A 31 -7.18 12.73 -9.08
N ILE A 32 -7.50 14.02 -9.12
CA ILE A 32 -7.80 14.84 -7.96
C ILE A 32 -9.06 15.63 -8.28
N ASN A 33 -10.05 15.56 -7.39
CA ASN A 33 -11.20 16.42 -7.44
C ASN A 33 -10.92 17.67 -6.61
N GLU A 34 -10.62 18.76 -7.30
CA GLU A 34 -10.28 20.06 -6.71
C GLU A 34 -11.38 20.66 -5.82
N GLU A 35 -12.62 20.18 -5.94
CA GLU A 35 -13.71 20.55 -5.03
C GLU A 35 -13.47 20.03 -3.60
N PHE A 36 -12.72 18.93 -3.44
CA PHE A 36 -12.51 18.25 -2.17
C PHE A 36 -11.05 18.27 -1.70
N PHE A 37 -10.08 18.22 -2.63
CA PHE A 37 -8.66 18.14 -2.33
C PHE A 37 -7.86 19.15 -3.14
N THR A 38 -6.83 19.75 -2.56
CA THR A 38 -5.80 20.41 -3.37
C THR A 38 -4.91 19.38 -4.05
N GLU A 39 -4.23 19.79 -5.13
CA GLU A 39 -3.19 18.96 -5.74
C GLU A 39 -2.16 18.53 -4.68
N PRO A 40 -1.95 17.22 -4.48
CA PRO A 40 -1.01 16.73 -3.48
C PRO A 40 0.44 16.97 -3.90
N ASP A 41 1.28 17.34 -2.95
CA ASP A 41 2.74 17.26 -3.08
C ASP A 41 3.18 15.86 -2.67
N THR A 42 3.67 15.08 -3.63
CA THR A 42 4.05 13.67 -3.43
C THR A 42 5.43 13.38 -3.96
N TYR A 43 6.23 12.68 -3.16
CA TYR A 43 7.53 12.17 -3.58
C TYR A 43 7.95 10.98 -2.73
N ILE A 44 8.97 10.26 -3.20
CA ILE A 44 9.67 9.24 -2.44
C ILE A 44 11.09 9.74 -2.20
N ASP A 45 11.57 9.64 -0.95
CA ASP A 45 12.92 10.05 -0.61
C ASP A 45 13.96 8.92 -0.78
N ASP A 46 15.22 9.25 -0.57
CA ASP A 46 16.34 8.31 -0.67
C ASP A 46 16.29 7.19 0.39
N ASN A 47 15.48 7.34 1.45
CA ASN A 47 15.30 6.36 2.52
C ASN A 47 14.11 5.42 2.26
N ASN A 48 13.55 5.43 1.04
CA ASN A 48 12.39 4.60 0.69
C ASN A 48 11.15 4.95 1.52
N ALA A 49 10.95 6.24 1.82
CA ALA A 49 9.79 6.75 2.51
C ALA A 49 8.88 7.55 1.55
N ILE A 50 7.58 7.31 1.68
CA ILE A 50 6.53 8.00 0.94
C ILE A 50 6.20 9.30 1.67
N PHE A 51 6.22 10.40 0.91
CA PHE A 51 5.69 11.69 1.32
C PHE A 51 4.44 11.99 0.50
N PHE A 52 3.38 12.34 1.21
CA PHE A 52 2.12 12.79 0.62
C PHE A 52 1.61 13.94 1.47
N ASN A 53 1.38 15.10 0.87
CA ASN A 53 0.82 16.27 1.53
C ASN A 53 -0.32 16.83 0.68
N THR A 54 -1.50 17.01 1.26
CA THR A 54 -2.67 17.59 0.59
C THR A 54 -3.49 18.42 1.57
N THR A 55 -4.40 19.23 1.06
CA THR A 55 -5.41 19.92 1.86
C THR A 55 -6.79 19.42 1.49
N ILE A 56 -7.55 18.98 2.49
CA ILE A 56 -8.98 18.73 2.35
C ILE A 56 -9.70 20.07 2.42
N VAL A 57 -10.27 20.51 1.30
CA VAL A 57 -10.94 21.83 1.17
C VAL A 57 -12.44 21.76 1.38
N LYS A 58 -13.02 20.56 1.33
CA LYS A 58 -14.44 20.30 1.60
C LYS A 58 -14.61 19.04 2.43
N GLU A 59 -15.54 19.08 3.38
CA GLU A 59 -15.79 17.96 4.29
C GLU A 59 -16.15 16.68 3.53
N LEU A 60 -15.49 15.59 3.93
CA LEU A 60 -15.84 14.25 3.48
C LEU A 60 -17.07 13.74 4.25
N LEU A 61 -17.97 13.05 3.57
CA LEU A 61 -19.16 12.48 4.20
C LEU A 61 -18.83 11.14 4.87
N PRO A 62 -19.58 10.70 5.90
CA PRO A 62 -19.43 9.37 6.49
C PRO A 62 -19.62 8.22 5.49
N THR A 63 -20.28 8.49 4.37
CA THR A 63 -20.51 7.54 3.27
C THR A 63 -19.32 7.39 2.33
N THR A 64 -18.23 8.15 2.54
CA THR A 64 -17.02 8.09 1.70
C THR A 64 -16.43 6.67 1.74
N GLN A 65 -16.27 6.07 0.56
CA GLN A 65 -15.71 4.73 0.39
C GLN A 65 -14.25 4.84 0.00
N GLY A 66 -13.42 4.01 0.62
CA GLY A 66 -12.08 3.71 0.15
C GLY A 66 -12.07 2.43 -0.67
N TYR A 67 -11.36 2.46 -1.78
CA TYR A 67 -10.90 1.27 -2.49
C TYR A 67 -9.38 1.23 -2.41
N TRP A 68 -8.83 0.06 -2.19
CA TRP A 68 -7.41 -0.20 -2.31
C TRP A 68 -7.18 -1.54 -3.00
N GLY A 69 -6.14 -1.63 -3.83
CA GLY A 69 -5.73 -2.91 -4.36
C GLY A 69 -4.31 -2.90 -4.92
N ILE A 70 -3.76 -4.09 -5.12
CA ILE A 70 -2.41 -4.29 -5.66
C ILE A 70 -2.50 -4.99 -7.01
N ILE A 71 -1.82 -4.43 -8.01
CA ILE A 71 -1.76 -4.97 -9.37
C ILE A 71 -0.29 -5.25 -9.71
N GLY A 72 0.02 -6.49 -10.08
CA GLY A 72 1.35 -6.90 -10.52
C GLY A 72 1.61 -6.59 -11.99
N ALA A 73 2.89 -6.43 -12.33
CA ALA A 73 3.33 -6.20 -13.70
C ALA A 73 3.44 -7.52 -14.49
N SER A 74 3.14 -7.46 -15.79
CA SER A 74 3.47 -8.48 -16.78
C SER A 74 3.83 -7.80 -18.09
N LEU A 75 4.96 -8.17 -18.68
CA LEU A 75 5.45 -7.60 -19.94
C LEU A 75 5.54 -6.05 -19.93
N GLY A 76 5.82 -5.46 -18.76
CA GLY A 76 5.93 -4.00 -18.58
C GLY A 76 4.61 -3.29 -18.28
N GLU A 77 3.48 -4.00 -18.22
CA GLU A 77 2.17 -3.43 -17.92
C GLU A 77 1.59 -3.96 -16.59
N TYR A 78 0.95 -3.09 -15.81
CA TYR A 78 0.29 -3.47 -14.55
C TYR A 78 -1.09 -4.07 -14.83
N VAL A 79 -1.13 -5.38 -15.10
CA VAL A 79 -2.35 -6.10 -15.52
C VAL A 79 -2.65 -7.35 -14.70
N VAL A 80 -1.72 -7.81 -13.84
CA VAL A 80 -1.88 -9.04 -13.07
C VAL A 80 -2.63 -8.74 -11.79
N ASN A 81 -3.86 -9.22 -11.66
CA ASN A 81 -4.57 -9.12 -10.39
C ASN A 81 -3.87 -10.02 -9.35
N THR A 82 -3.49 -9.43 -8.22
CA THR A 82 -2.86 -10.17 -7.10
C THR A 82 -3.88 -10.86 -6.20
N GLY A 83 -5.17 -10.55 -6.35
CA GLY A 83 -6.24 -10.97 -5.44
C GLY A 83 -6.28 -10.15 -4.15
N ILE A 84 -5.43 -9.13 -4.02
CA ILE A 84 -5.46 -8.18 -2.91
C ILE A 84 -6.22 -6.95 -3.35
N ASP A 85 -7.48 -6.87 -2.93
CA ASP A 85 -8.33 -5.71 -3.04
C ASP A 85 -9.23 -5.59 -1.80
N ILE A 86 -9.47 -4.35 -1.39
CA ILE A 86 -10.27 -4.01 -0.23
C ILE A 86 -11.16 -2.83 -0.63
N GLN A 87 -12.46 -2.99 -0.44
CA GLN A 87 -13.42 -1.89 -0.59
C GLN A 87 -14.29 -1.80 0.65
N MET A 88 -14.26 -0.65 1.31
CA MET A 88 -15.00 -0.40 2.55
C MET A 88 -15.12 1.10 2.83
N PRO A 89 -15.96 1.53 3.79
CA PRO A 89 -15.99 2.91 4.25
C PRO A 89 -14.59 3.39 4.69
N LEU A 90 -14.25 4.65 4.39
CA LEU A 90 -12.94 5.23 4.71
C LEU A 90 -12.61 5.09 6.21
N CYS A 91 -13.59 5.28 7.08
CA CYS A 91 -13.38 5.18 8.53
C CYS A 91 -13.10 3.75 9.01
N ASP A 92 -13.62 2.74 8.31
CA ASP A 92 -13.30 1.34 8.62
C ASP A 92 -11.90 0.99 8.12
N MET A 93 -11.48 1.57 6.99
CA MET A 93 -10.17 1.36 6.39
C MET A 93 -9.02 1.88 7.27
N ILE A 94 -9.23 2.96 8.04
CA ILE A 94 -8.26 3.47 9.02
C ILE A 94 -7.94 2.42 10.10
N ASN A 95 -8.85 1.48 10.36
CA ASN A 95 -8.69 0.42 11.35
C ASN A 95 -8.03 -0.84 10.78
N GLU A 96 -7.72 -0.87 9.48
CA GLU A 96 -7.02 -1.99 8.86
C GLU A 96 -5.61 -2.11 9.49
N PRO A 97 -5.23 -3.28 10.04
CA PRO A 97 -4.07 -3.37 10.91
C PRO A 97 -2.71 -3.39 10.19
N VAL A 98 -2.66 -3.74 8.90
CA VAL A 98 -1.41 -4.15 8.25
C VAL A 98 -0.80 -3.08 7.34
N ILE A 99 -1.55 -2.57 6.36
CA ILE A 99 -1.07 -1.65 5.33
C ILE A 99 -1.78 -0.31 5.43
N LEU A 100 -3.08 -0.33 5.21
CA LEU A 100 -3.88 0.85 4.94
C LEU A 100 -4.07 1.69 6.18
N GLY A 101 -4.40 1.08 7.31
CA GLY A 101 -4.56 1.84 8.55
C GLY A 101 -3.26 2.56 8.95
N PRO A 102 -2.10 1.88 9.01
CA PRO A 102 -0.82 2.55 9.25
C PRO A 102 -0.52 3.69 8.27
N LEU A 103 -0.70 3.45 6.96
CA LEU A 103 -0.48 4.46 5.92
C LEU A 103 -1.39 5.68 6.11
N LEU A 104 -2.70 5.46 6.25
CA LEU A 104 -3.70 6.51 6.43
C LEU A 104 -3.45 7.32 7.71
N ARG A 105 -3.08 6.65 8.82
CA ARG A 105 -2.71 7.33 10.07
C ARG A 105 -1.49 8.21 9.93
N VAL A 106 -0.50 7.78 9.15
CA VAL A 106 0.70 8.59 8.86
C VAL A 106 0.36 9.78 7.98
N PHE A 107 -0.64 9.68 7.11
CA PHE A 107 -1.20 10.83 6.37
C PHE A 107 -2.12 11.72 7.23
N GLY A 108 -2.34 11.39 8.50
CA GLY A 108 -3.15 12.18 9.44
C GLY A 108 -4.63 11.78 9.54
N PHE A 109 -5.04 10.69 8.89
CA PHE A 109 -6.40 10.14 8.96
C PHE A 109 -6.47 9.22 10.18
N ARG A 110 -7.25 9.60 11.20
CA ARG A 110 -7.30 8.95 12.51
C ARG A 110 -8.74 8.64 12.90
N GLU A 111 -8.90 7.70 13.82
CA GLU A 111 -10.22 7.30 14.33
C GLU A 111 -10.98 8.48 14.96
N ASP A 112 -10.28 9.35 15.69
CA ASP A 112 -10.85 10.50 16.39
C ASP A 112 -11.20 11.68 15.45
N ASN A 113 -10.79 11.61 14.18
CA ASN A 113 -11.07 12.62 13.18
C ASN A 113 -11.77 12.08 11.93
N CYS A 114 -12.44 10.92 12.01
CA CYS A 114 -13.13 10.33 10.85
C CYS A 114 -14.64 10.64 10.80
N PRO A 115 -15.19 11.09 9.66
CA PRO A 115 -14.50 11.43 8.41
C PRO A 115 -13.58 12.66 8.57
N PRO A 116 -12.41 12.67 7.90
CA PRO A 116 -11.45 13.77 7.98
C PRO A 116 -12.11 15.12 7.74
N LYS A 117 -11.90 16.03 8.69
CA LYS A 117 -12.34 17.43 8.58
C LYS A 117 -11.49 18.17 7.55
N MET A 118 -11.96 19.33 7.11
CA MET A 118 -11.14 20.23 6.31
C MET A 118 -9.84 20.59 7.04
N GLY A 119 -8.74 20.69 6.30
CA GLY A 119 -7.42 20.97 6.88
C GLY A 119 -6.28 20.40 6.05
N VAL A 120 -5.06 20.64 6.55
CA VAL A 120 -3.82 20.13 5.95
C VAL A 120 -3.55 18.73 6.49
N TYR A 121 -3.31 17.80 5.58
CA TYR A 121 -3.00 16.40 5.85
C TYR A 121 -1.71 16.03 5.16
N GLY A 122 -0.92 15.18 5.81
CA GLY A 122 0.26 14.64 5.18
C GLY A 122 1.16 13.90 6.14
N SER A 123 2.23 13.36 5.60
CA SER A 123 3.21 12.56 6.33
C SER A 123 4.55 13.24 6.46
N GLU A 124 5.24 12.96 7.57
CA GLU A 124 6.68 13.18 7.74
C GLU A 124 7.53 12.05 7.11
N GLY A 125 6.89 11.15 6.35
CA GLY A 125 7.50 9.99 5.70
C GLY A 125 6.89 8.67 6.19
N TYR A 126 6.47 7.81 5.26
CA TYR A 126 5.99 6.45 5.54
C TYR A 126 6.83 5.40 4.83
N THR A 127 7.41 4.46 5.59
CA THR A 127 8.14 3.32 5.03
C THR A 127 7.27 2.07 5.03
N LEU A 128 7.22 1.38 3.89
CA LEU A 128 6.55 0.08 3.78
C LEU A 128 7.44 -0.99 4.42
N SER A 129 6.91 -1.67 5.44
CA SER A 129 7.57 -2.80 6.06
C SER A 129 7.45 -4.05 5.18
N THR A 130 8.51 -4.86 5.13
CA THR A 130 8.49 -6.14 4.41
C THR A 130 7.64 -7.18 5.13
N ALA A 131 7.50 -7.08 6.47
CA ALA A 131 6.67 -7.97 7.29
C ALA A 131 5.16 -7.84 7.00
N THR A 132 4.79 -6.84 6.23
CA THR A 132 3.42 -6.57 5.79
C THR A 132 2.96 -7.53 4.69
N PHE A 133 3.89 -8.07 3.91
CA PHE A 133 3.58 -9.01 2.83
C PHE A 133 3.85 -10.45 3.27
N PRO A 134 3.06 -11.43 2.80
CA PRO A 134 3.38 -12.85 2.98
C PRO A 134 4.75 -13.20 2.43
N ASP A 135 5.45 -14.16 3.05
CA ASP A 135 6.78 -14.60 2.62
C ASP A 135 6.78 -15.21 1.20
N ASP A 136 5.63 -15.68 0.72
CA ASP A 136 5.44 -16.24 -0.63
C ASP A 136 4.95 -15.20 -1.65
N PHE A 137 4.87 -13.92 -1.27
CA PHE A 137 4.49 -12.86 -2.18
C PHE A 137 5.51 -12.77 -3.33
N PRO A 138 5.09 -12.86 -4.61
CA PRO A 138 6.03 -13.00 -5.70
C PRO A 138 7.00 -11.81 -5.83
N ARG A 139 8.24 -12.08 -6.25
CA ARG A 139 9.15 -11.03 -6.71
C ARG A 139 8.62 -10.47 -8.02
N ASN A 140 8.23 -9.20 -8.04
CA ASN A 140 7.73 -8.53 -9.23
C ASN A 140 7.69 -7.00 -9.00
N GLN A 141 7.33 -6.26 -10.06
CA GLN A 141 6.87 -4.89 -9.97
C GLN A 141 5.36 -4.86 -9.70
N TYR A 142 4.94 -3.89 -8.90
CA TYR A 142 3.58 -3.73 -8.43
C TYR A 142 3.15 -2.28 -8.45
N LYS A 143 1.84 -2.08 -8.63
CA LYS A 143 1.14 -0.81 -8.46
C LYS A 143 0.08 -1.01 -7.38
N SER A 144 0.23 -0.29 -6.27
CA SER A 144 -0.84 -0.08 -5.29
C SER A 144 -1.73 1.05 -5.79
N LEU A 145 -3.03 0.79 -5.92
CA LEU A 145 -4.05 1.74 -6.31
C LEU A 145 -4.91 2.05 -5.09
N PHE A 146 -4.96 3.30 -4.68
CA PHE A 146 -5.89 3.80 -3.66
C PHE A 146 -6.87 4.79 -4.29
N GLU A 147 -8.16 4.63 -4.02
CA GLU A 147 -9.21 5.48 -4.56
C GLU A 147 -10.20 5.86 -3.45
N LEU A 148 -10.54 7.16 -3.35
CA LEU A 148 -11.67 7.60 -2.55
C LEU A 148 -12.85 7.95 -3.45
N THR A 149 -14.04 7.52 -3.05
CA THR A 149 -15.29 7.87 -3.71
C THR A 149 -16.33 8.35 -2.72
N ILE A 150 -17.19 9.26 -3.18
CA ILE A 150 -18.35 9.75 -2.43
C ILE A 150 -19.56 9.73 -3.35
N GLU A 151 -20.61 9.02 -2.97
CA GLU A 151 -21.84 8.90 -3.79
C GLU A 151 -21.55 8.50 -5.26
N GLY A 152 -20.55 7.63 -5.48
CA GLY A 152 -20.13 7.17 -6.80
C GLY A 152 -19.22 8.14 -7.59
N LYS A 153 -18.88 9.31 -7.05
CA LYS A 153 -17.91 10.24 -7.63
C LYS A 153 -16.52 9.99 -7.07
N LYS A 154 -15.53 9.88 -7.95
CA LYS A 154 -14.12 9.78 -7.57
C LYS A 154 -13.62 11.12 -7.03
N LEU A 155 -12.93 11.06 -5.89
CA LEU A 155 -12.38 12.23 -5.22
C LEU A 155 -10.88 12.34 -5.41
N ILE A 156 -10.17 11.24 -5.18
CA ILE A 156 -8.73 11.15 -5.39
C ILE A 156 -8.38 9.73 -5.79
N ILE A 157 -7.43 9.59 -6.70
CA ILE A 157 -6.73 8.34 -6.97
C ILE A 157 -5.26 8.59 -6.68
N VAL A 158 -4.64 7.71 -5.90
CA VAL A 158 -3.20 7.69 -5.62
C VAL A 158 -2.66 6.35 -6.08
N ASN A 159 -1.62 6.35 -6.91
CA ASN A 159 -0.85 5.14 -7.17
C ASN A 159 0.51 5.19 -6.50
N ILE A 160 0.93 4.05 -5.98
CA ILE A 160 2.29 3.84 -5.47
C ILE A 160 2.88 2.67 -6.23
N PHE A 161 4.02 2.90 -6.88
CA PHE A 161 4.74 1.90 -7.63
C PHE A 161 5.89 1.37 -6.79
N PHE A 162 5.99 0.05 -6.69
CA PHE A 162 7.02 -0.61 -5.90
C PHE A 162 7.46 -1.93 -6.52
N GLU A 163 8.63 -2.39 -6.13
CA GLU A 163 9.23 -3.64 -6.56
C GLU A 163 9.54 -4.48 -5.33
N ILE A 164 9.20 -5.77 -5.41
CA ILE A 164 9.59 -6.74 -4.39
C ILE A 164 10.75 -7.55 -4.94
N GLN A 165 11.89 -7.44 -4.26
CA GLN A 165 13.14 -8.07 -4.63
C GLN A 165 13.54 -9.21 -3.75
#